data_AF-A0A7S1VVW4-F1
#
_entry.id   AF-A0A7S1VVW4-F1
#
_cell.length_a   1.000
_cell.length_b   1.000
_cell.length_c   1.000
_cell.angle_alpha   90.00
_cell.angle_beta   90.00
_cell.angle_gamma   90.00
#
_symmetry.space_group_name_H-M   'P 1'
#
loop_
_entity.id
_entity.type
_entity.pdbx_description
1 polymer ?
#
loop_
_entity_poly.entity_id
_entity_poly.type
_entity_poly.pdbx_seq_one_letter_code
_entity_poly.pdbx_strand_id
1 'polypeptide(L)'
;TKDFDALWAAMDVDGTGVVDPIEFFVFLSSCGPAFEEVYNEQQSLPKIERLKLAARRLTNLRELGEEGVRRTENSIERSARQAVRLYGSSGSSTLGRAAAKTNGSSTTGAQPLTARRRTGSMATSAKRSVRSLFGGSRHGSSNT
;
A
#
# COMPACT_ATOMS: atom_id res chain seq x y z
N THR A 1 -12.70 -1.58 -16.30
CA THR A 1 -13.96 -1.90 -15.60
C THR A 1 -14.65 -3.10 -16.22
N LYS A 2 -14.66 -3.25 -17.55
CA LYS A 2 -15.23 -4.41 -18.25
C LYS A 2 -14.73 -5.79 -17.76
N ASP A 3 -13.45 -5.90 -17.39
CA ASP A 3 -12.88 -7.17 -16.93
C ASP A 3 -13.43 -7.59 -15.56
N PHE A 4 -13.72 -6.61 -14.69
CA PHE A 4 -14.36 -6.88 -13.41
C PHE A 4 -15.82 -7.30 -13.60
N ASP A 5 -16.54 -6.64 -14.52
CA ASP A 5 -17.93 -6.98 -14.81
C ASP A 5 -18.04 -8.41 -15.40
N ALA A 6 -17.10 -8.81 -16.26
CA ALA A 6 -17.03 -10.16 -16.80
C ALA A 6 -16.64 -11.20 -15.73
N LEU A 7 -15.68 -10.87 -14.85
CA LEU A 7 -15.29 -11.70 -13.71
C LEU A 7 -16.47 -11.91 -12.75
N TRP A 8 -17.18 -10.82 -12.45
CA TRP A 8 -18.32 -10.83 -11.55
C TRP A 8 -19.47 -11.64 -12.14
N ALA A 9 -19.77 -11.48 -13.43
CA ALA A 9 -20.76 -12.28 -14.13
C ALA A 9 -20.40 -13.78 -14.20
N ALA A 10 -19.11 -14.12 -14.16
CA ALA A 10 -18.66 -15.50 -14.10
C ALA A 10 -18.79 -16.12 -12.69
N MET A 11 -18.84 -15.29 -11.64
CA MET A 11 -19.02 -15.73 -10.25
C MET A 11 -20.50 -15.73 -9.82
N ASP A 12 -21.27 -14.71 -10.24
CA ASP A 12 -22.69 -14.55 -9.98
C ASP A 12 -23.48 -15.04 -11.20
N VAL A 13 -23.48 -16.36 -11.40
CA VAL A 13 -24.11 -17.01 -12.55
C VAL A 13 -25.61 -16.70 -12.63
N ASP A 14 -26.24 -16.53 -11.47
CA ASP A 14 -27.66 -16.27 -11.31
C ASP A 14 -28.02 -14.77 -11.43
N GLY A 15 -27.02 -13.88 -11.47
CA GLY A 15 -27.21 -12.43 -11.60
C GLY A 15 -27.92 -11.80 -10.39
N THR A 16 -27.78 -12.41 -9.21
CA THR A 16 -28.45 -11.96 -7.98
C THR A 16 -27.79 -10.74 -7.35
N GLY A 17 -26.55 -10.44 -7.75
CA GLY A 17 -25.67 -9.47 -7.11
C GLY A 17 -25.00 -10.01 -5.85
N VAL A 18 -25.18 -11.30 -5.53
CA VAL A 18 -24.60 -11.98 -4.38
C VAL A 18 -23.94 -13.26 -4.87
N VAL A 19 -22.80 -13.65 -4.29
CA VAL A 19 -22.08 -14.87 -4.67
C VAL A 19 -22.17 -15.85 -3.51
N ASP A 20 -22.62 -17.08 -3.77
CA ASP A 20 -22.60 -18.15 -2.76
C ASP A 20 -21.14 -18.51 -2.45
N PRO A 21 -20.77 -18.73 -1.17
CA PRO A 21 -19.47 -19.27 -0.82
C PRO A 21 -19.00 -20.46 -1.68
N ILE A 22 -19.90 -21.38 -2.04
CA ILE A 22 -19.59 -22.54 -2.90
C ILE A 22 -19.20 -22.09 -4.30
N GLU A 23 -19.96 -21.19 -4.93
CA GLU A 23 -19.65 -20.63 -6.25
C GLU A 23 -18.31 -19.89 -6.24
N PHE A 24 -18.04 -19.15 -5.17
CA PHE A 24 -16.76 -18.48 -4.97
C PHE A 24 -15.60 -19.48 -4.88
N PHE A 25 -15.76 -20.59 -4.14
CA PHE A 25 -14.72 -21.63 -4.08
C PHE A 25 -14.51 -22.34 -5.43
N VAL A 26 -15.59 -22.64 -6.15
CA VAL A 26 -15.52 -23.23 -7.49
C VAL A 26 -14.79 -22.29 -8.45
N PHE A 27 -15.13 -21.01 -8.43
CA PHE A 27 -14.44 -19.99 -9.21
C PHE A 27 -12.94 -19.93 -8.88
N LEU A 28 -12.56 -19.85 -7.60
CA LEU A 28 -11.15 -19.85 -7.18
C LEU A 28 -10.40 -21.10 -7.63
N SER A 29 -11.05 -22.27 -7.62
CA SER A 29 -10.45 -23.53 -8.09
C SER A 29 -10.16 -23.52 -9.58
N SER A 30 -10.97 -22.80 -10.38
CA SER A 30 -10.77 -22.64 -11.82
C SER A 30 -9.62 -21.70 -12.17
N CYS A 31 -9.27 -20.77 -11.27
CA CYS A 31 -8.19 -19.81 -11.46
C CYS A 31 -6.79 -20.38 -11.15
N GLY A 32 -6.67 -21.69 -10.87
CA GLY A 32 -5.45 -22.34 -10.37
C GLY A 32 -4.14 -21.86 -11.04
N PRO A 33 -3.99 -21.94 -12.38
CA PRO A 33 -2.74 -21.57 -13.04
C PRO A 33 -2.36 -20.09 -12.89
N ALA A 34 -3.33 -19.18 -13.06
CA ALA A 34 -3.10 -17.74 -12.91
C ALA A 34 -2.84 -17.35 -11.45
N PHE A 35 -3.50 -18.04 -10.51
CA PHE A 35 -3.26 -17.86 -9.09
C PHE A 35 -1.85 -18.32 -8.71
N GLU A 36 -1.41 -19.47 -9.24
CA GLU A 36 -0.09 -20.03 -9.01
C GLU A 36 1.02 -19.15 -9.60
N GLU A 37 0.81 -18.55 -10.77
CA GLU A 37 1.72 -17.55 -11.34
C GLU A 37 1.90 -16.33 -10.42
N VAL A 38 0.79 -15.72 -9.98
CA VAL A 38 0.82 -14.58 -9.06
C VAL A 38 1.42 -14.96 -7.71
N TYR A 39 1.16 -16.17 -7.23
CA TYR A 39 1.74 -16.69 -6.00
C TYR A 39 3.26 -16.83 -6.11
N ASN A 40 3.74 -17.43 -7.20
CA ASN A 40 5.16 -17.61 -7.48
C ASN A 40 5.89 -16.26 -7.64
N GLU A 41 5.27 -15.31 -8.36
CA GLU A 41 5.74 -13.93 -8.46
C GLU A 41 5.89 -13.31 -7.07
N GLN A 42 4.87 -13.41 -6.21
CA GLN A 42 4.92 -12.88 -4.85
C GLN A 42 5.98 -13.55 -3.97
N GLN A 43 6.21 -14.85 -4.13
CA GLN A 43 7.24 -15.57 -3.37
C GLN A 43 8.65 -15.16 -3.77
N SER A 44 8.87 -14.83 -5.05
CA SER A 44 10.14 -14.31 -5.53
C SER A 44 10.46 -12.90 -4.99
N LEU A 45 9.43 -12.15 -4.60
CA LEU A 45 9.59 -10.80 -4.06
C LEU A 45 10.03 -10.80 -2.59
N PRO A 46 11.02 -9.96 -2.22
CA PRO A 46 11.35 -9.75 -0.82
C PRO A 46 10.16 -9.17 -0.06
N LYS A 47 10.06 -9.48 1.24
CA LYS A 47 8.90 -9.18 2.09
C LYS A 47 8.40 -7.72 1.98
N ILE A 48 9.32 -6.76 1.85
CA ILE A 48 8.99 -5.34 1.75
C ILE A 48 8.32 -4.99 0.41
N GLU A 49 8.79 -5.56 -0.70
CA GLU A 49 8.22 -5.35 -2.03
C GLU A 49 6.86 -6.05 -2.14
N ARG A 50 6.71 -7.22 -1.52
CA ARG A 50 5.41 -7.91 -1.42
C ARG A 50 4.37 -7.05 -0.69
N LEU A 51 4.76 -6.40 0.41
CA LEU A 51 3.88 -5.48 1.15
C LEU A 51 3.53 -4.22 0.33
N LYS A 52 4.48 -3.66 -0.41
CA LYS A 52 4.22 -2.52 -1.32
C LYS A 52 3.26 -2.92 -2.44
N LEU A 53 3.46 -4.09 -3.05
CA LEU A 53 2.58 -4.62 -4.10
C LEU A 53 1.16 -4.86 -3.56
N ALA A 54 1.03 -5.43 -2.37
CA ALA A 54 -0.26 -5.60 -1.70
C ALA A 54 -0.92 -4.25 -1.41
N ALA A 55 -0.17 -3.27 -0.88
CA ALA A 55 -0.69 -1.92 -0.63
C ALA A 55 -1.20 -1.26 -1.91
N ARG A 56 -0.48 -1.36 -3.02
CA ARG A 56 -0.91 -0.85 -4.34
C ARG A 56 -2.20 -1.50 -4.84
N ARG A 57 -2.36 -2.82 -4.64
CA ARG A 57 -3.56 -3.56 -5.08
C ARG A 57 -4.77 -3.30 -4.18
N LEU A 58 -4.54 -3.10 -2.88
CA LEU A 58 -5.61 -2.86 -1.89
C LEU A 58 -6.03 -1.40 -1.80
N THR A 59 -5.16 -0.46 -2.16
CA THR A 59 -5.55 0.96 -2.22
C THR A 59 -6.32 1.21 -3.50
N ASN A 60 -7.55 1.68 -3.35
CA ASN A 60 -8.38 2.10 -4.45
C ASN A 60 -7.72 3.34 -5.08
N LEU A 61 -6.91 3.14 -6.13
CA LEU A 61 -6.17 4.20 -6.85
C LEU A 61 -7.08 5.37 -7.23
N ARG A 62 -8.37 5.07 -7.46
CA ARG A 62 -9.40 6.05 -7.81
C ARG A 62 -9.81 6.96 -6.64
N GLU A 63 -9.78 6.47 -5.41
CA GLU A 63 -10.19 7.24 -4.22
C GLU A 63 -9.03 8.00 -3.59
N LEU A 64 -7.85 7.36 -3.50
CA LEU A 64 -6.68 7.95 -2.85
C LEU A 64 -5.77 8.73 -3.81
N GLY A 65 -5.89 8.51 -5.12
CA GLY A 65 -4.97 9.03 -6.13
C GLY A 65 -3.54 8.46 -5.98
N GLU A 66 -2.69 8.74 -6.96
CA GLU A 66 -1.29 8.27 -6.97
C GLU A 66 -0.49 8.73 -5.72
N GLU A 67 -0.78 9.94 -5.25
CA GLU A 67 -0.11 10.54 -4.11
C GLU A 67 -0.49 9.85 -2.79
N GLY A 68 -1.73 9.36 -2.66
CA GLY A 68 -2.16 8.57 -1.50
C GLY A 68 -1.44 7.22 -1.43
N VAL A 69 -1.28 6.56 -2.59
CA VAL A 69 -0.54 5.29 -2.68
C VAL A 69 0.93 5.47 -2.29
N ARG A 70 1.60 6.51 -2.79
CA ARG A 70 2.99 6.83 -2.38
C ARG A 70 3.13 7.06 -0.89
N ARG A 71 2.17 7.72 -0.23
CA ARG A 71 2.22 7.93 1.23
C ARG A 71 2.16 6.62 1.99
N THR A 72 1.28 5.70 1.57
CA THR A 72 1.16 4.37 2.18
C THR A 72 2.43 3.56 1.99
N GLU A 73 3.01 3.54 0.79
CA GLU A 73 4.29 2.88 0.52
C GLU A 73 5.43 3.44 1.39
N ASN A 74 5.54 4.77 1.45
CA ASN A 74 6.53 5.45 2.28
C ASN A 74 6.33 5.16 3.78
N SER A 75 5.09 5.02 4.23
CA SER A 75 4.77 4.65 5.60
C SER A 75 5.21 3.22 5.92
N ILE A 76 4.89 2.27 5.04
CA ILE A 76 5.32 0.87 5.15
C ILE A 76 6.84 0.78 5.18
N GLU A 77 7.53 1.51 4.31
CA GLU A 77 8.99 1.51 4.26
C GLU A 77 9.63 2.07 5.55
N ARG A 78 9.09 3.16 6.10
CA ARG A 78 9.54 3.68 7.39
C ARG A 78 9.33 2.68 8.52
N SER A 79 8.16 2.04 8.56
CA SER A 79 7.83 1.04 9.57
C SER A 79 8.76 -0.18 9.48
N ALA A 80 9.03 -0.67 8.27
CA ALA A 80 9.95 -1.79 8.05
C ALA A 80 11.39 -1.46 8.52
N ARG A 81 11.89 -0.24 8.24
CA ARG A 81 13.20 0.21 8.72
C ARG A 81 13.26 0.32 10.25
N GLN A 82 12.17 0.74 10.90
CA GLN A 82 12.08 0.78 12.36
C GLN A 82 12.05 -0.62 12.99
N ALA A 83 11.33 -1.57 12.38
CA ALA A 83 11.29 -2.96 12.85
C ALA A 83 12.68 -3.62 12.83
N VAL A 84 13.49 -3.37 11.79
CA VAL A 84 14.88 -3.87 11.73
C VAL A 84 15.75 -3.29 12.85
N ARG A 85 15.54 -2.04 13.27
CA ARG A 85 16.30 -1.46 14.40
C ARG A 85 15.94 -2.09 15.74
N LEU A 86 14.66 -2.42 15.94
CA LEU A 86 14.19 -2.98 17.21
C LEU A 86 14.54 -4.47 17.36
N TYR A 87 14.56 -5.23 16.25
CA TYR A 87 14.82 -6.67 16.26
C TYR A 87 16.20 -7.08 15.74
N GLY A 88 16.95 -6.18 15.09
CA GLY A 88 18.31 -6.44 14.61
C GLY A 88 19.41 -6.18 15.65
N SER A 89 19.07 -5.58 16.79
CA SER A 89 20.03 -5.30 17.87
C SER A 89 20.24 -6.47 18.84
N SER A 90 19.46 -7.56 18.73
CA SER A 90 19.50 -8.69 19.65
C SER A 90 20.39 -9.86 19.21
N GLY A 91 21.14 -9.75 18.10
CA GLY A 91 21.93 -10.85 17.53
C GLY A 91 23.47 -10.71 17.54
N SER A 92 24.04 -9.62 18.04
CA SER A 92 25.50 -9.44 18.07
C SER A 92 26.06 -9.61 19.48
N SER A 93 26.03 -10.84 20.01
CA SER A 93 26.90 -11.24 21.10
C SER A 93 28.33 -11.37 20.57
N THR A 94 29.03 -10.23 20.52
CA THR A 94 30.49 -10.19 20.41
C THR A 94 31.09 -10.83 21.66
N LEU A 95 31.32 -12.14 21.59
CA LEU A 95 32.22 -12.85 22.49
C LEU A 95 33.66 -12.48 22.12
N GLY A 96 34.34 -11.83 23.07
CA GLY A 96 35.79 -11.79 23.15
C GLY A 96 36.46 -10.56 22.52
N ARG A 97 36.93 -9.64 23.36
CA ARG A 97 38.35 -9.61 23.75
C ARG A 97 38.61 -8.48 24.73
N ALA A 98 39.04 -8.87 25.92
CA ALA A 98 39.46 -7.98 26.99
C ALA A 98 40.85 -7.36 26.72
N ALA A 99 41.02 -6.17 27.32
CA ALA A 99 42.25 -5.56 27.85
C ALA A 99 43.30 -4.97 26.89
N ALA A 100 43.37 -3.63 26.86
CA ALA A 100 44.57 -2.80 27.12
C ALA A 100 44.15 -1.31 27.18
N LYS A 101 44.02 -0.73 28.38
CA LYS A 101 44.95 0.25 28.99
C LYS A 101 45.16 1.58 28.23
N THR A 102 44.52 2.62 28.77
CA THR A 102 45.06 3.95 29.17
C THR A 102 45.71 4.88 28.10
N ASN A 103 45.10 6.04 27.85
CA ASN A 103 45.48 7.36 28.42
C ASN A 103 45.09 8.57 27.56
N GLY A 104 44.56 9.61 28.22
CA GLY A 104 44.54 11.02 27.78
C GLY A 104 43.50 11.38 26.71
N SER A 105 42.96 12.59 26.62
CA SER A 105 43.14 13.83 27.34
C SER A 105 42.00 14.77 26.91
N SER A 106 41.45 15.49 27.88
CA SER A 106 40.58 16.67 27.85
C SER A 106 40.43 17.44 26.54
N THR A 107 39.19 17.77 26.13
CA THR A 107 38.83 19.17 25.84
C THR A 107 37.33 19.43 25.92
N THR A 108 37.01 20.47 26.67
CA THR A 108 35.75 21.15 26.93
C THR A 108 35.08 21.74 25.68
N GLY A 109 33.74 21.82 25.66
CA GLY A 109 33.05 22.65 24.65
C GLY A 109 31.52 22.62 24.66
N ALA A 110 30.92 23.35 25.60
CA ALA A 110 29.69 24.14 25.46
C ALA A 110 28.47 23.58 24.68
N GLN A 111 27.40 23.28 25.44
CA GLN A 111 26.00 23.59 25.08
C GLN A 111 25.78 25.11 25.20
N PRO A 112 24.87 25.81 24.46
CA PRO A 112 23.42 25.60 24.65
C PRO A 112 22.45 25.95 23.48
N LEU A 113 21.25 25.34 23.58
CA LEU A 113 19.88 25.87 23.34
C LEU A 113 19.66 26.98 22.29
N THR A 114 18.70 26.77 21.36
CA THR A 114 17.51 27.64 21.17
C THR A 114 16.58 27.22 20.01
N ALA A 115 15.26 27.40 20.25
CA ALA A 115 14.13 27.69 19.33
C ALA A 115 13.85 26.71 18.17
N ARG A 116 12.71 26.00 18.05
CA ARG A 116 11.26 26.30 18.20
C ARG A 116 10.74 27.48 17.37
N ARG A 117 9.91 27.14 16.35
CA ARG A 117 8.96 27.92 15.50
C ARG A 117 9.38 27.86 14.02
N ARG A 118 8.49 27.76 13.02
CA ARG A 118 7.03 27.82 12.95
C ARG A 118 6.62 27.21 11.61
N THR A 119 5.53 26.46 11.64
CA THR A 119 4.52 26.25 10.59
C THR A 119 4.65 27.11 9.33
N GLY A 120 4.86 26.46 8.19
CA GLY A 120 4.55 27.02 6.88
C GLY A 120 4.06 25.91 5.97
N SER A 121 2.78 25.91 5.63
CA SER A 121 2.37 25.56 4.27
C SER A 121 0.97 26.08 4.01
N MET A 122 0.83 26.64 2.81
CA MET A 122 -0.19 27.59 2.41
C MET A 122 -1.57 26.96 2.20
N ALA A 123 -2.57 27.81 2.37
CA ALA A 123 -3.88 27.63 1.79
C ALA A 123 -3.79 27.63 0.25
N THR A 124 -4.48 26.68 -0.39
CA THR A 124 -5.10 26.92 -1.70
C THR A 124 -6.52 26.42 -1.69
N SER A 125 -7.41 27.40 -1.59
CA SER A 125 -8.80 27.37 -2.02
C SER A 125 -8.89 26.90 -3.47
N ALA A 126 -9.74 25.92 -3.75
CA ALA A 126 -10.32 25.74 -5.08
C ALA A 126 -11.73 25.16 -4.93
N LYS A 127 -12.69 26.07 -4.76
CA LYS A 127 -14.10 25.84 -5.09
C LYS A 127 -14.16 25.44 -6.57
N ARG A 128 -14.59 24.22 -6.88
CA ARG A 128 -15.12 23.91 -8.22
C ARG A 128 -16.57 23.48 -8.09
N SER A 129 -17.41 24.52 -8.11
CA SER A 129 -18.80 24.46 -8.49
C SER A 129 -18.89 24.25 -10.01
N VAL A 130 -19.52 23.16 -10.43
CA VAL A 130 -20.17 22.99 -11.74
C VAL A 130 -21.30 21.99 -11.48
N ARG A 131 -22.48 22.46 -11.07
CA ARG A 131 -23.58 22.88 -11.93
C ARG A 131 -23.74 21.95 -13.14
N SER A 132 -24.71 21.05 -12.99
CA SER A 132 -25.76 20.66 -13.96
C SER A 132 -25.51 21.02 -15.41
N LEU A 133 -25.74 20.08 -16.32
CA LEU A 133 -26.58 20.29 -17.50
C LEU A 133 -26.99 18.91 -18.07
N PHE A 134 -28.30 18.69 -18.19
CA PHE A 134 -29.00 18.03 -19.31
C PHE A 134 -28.44 16.68 -19.82
N GLY A 135 -29.22 15.60 -19.81
CA GLY A 135 -30.44 15.49 -20.61
C GLY A 135 -30.12 14.64 -21.85
N GLY A 136 -30.75 13.47 -21.96
CA GLY A 136 -30.42 12.55 -23.04
C GLY A 136 -31.21 11.24 -23.00
N SER A 137 -32.54 11.36 -22.92
CA SER A 137 -33.46 10.32 -23.35
C SER A 137 -33.14 9.91 -24.79
N ARG A 138 -33.03 8.61 -25.07
CA ARG A 138 -33.29 8.05 -26.40
C ARG A 138 -33.82 6.62 -26.32
N HIS A 139 -35.10 6.52 -26.65
CA HIS A 139 -35.81 5.36 -27.17
C HIS A 139 -35.12 4.70 -28.36
N GLY A 140 -35.52 3.43 -28.59
CA GLY A 140 -35.45 2.73 -29.87
C GLY A 140 -34.29 1.72 -29.93
N SER A 141 -34.45 0.48 -30.37
CA SER A 141 -35.52 -0.08 -31.19
C SER A 141 -35.55 -1.60 -31.02
N SER A 142 -36.77 -2.13 -31.00
CA SER A 142 -37.13 -3.47 -31.42
C SER A 142 -36.57 -3.78 -32.81
N ASN A 143 -35.98 -4.96 -33.00
CA ASN A 143 -35.96 -5.64 -34.30
C ASN A 143 -36.28 -7.12 -34.07
N THR A 144 -37.43 -7.49 -34.63
CA THR A 144 -37.76 -8.76 -35.31
C THR A 144 -37.00 -10.01 -34.93
#